data_AF-D4GUW4-F1
#
_entry.id   AF-D4GUW4-F1
#
_cell.length_a   1.000
_cell.length_b   1.000
_cell.length_c   1.000
_cell.angle_alpha   90.00
_cell.angle_beta   90.00
_cell.angle_gamma   90.00
#
_symmetry.space_group_name_H-M   'P 1'
#
loop_
_entity.id
_entity.type
_entity.pdbx_description
1 polymer ?
#
loop_
_entity_poly.entity_id
_entity_poly.type
_entity_poly.pdbx_seq_one_letter_code
_entity_poly.pdbx_strand_id
1 'polypeptide(L)'
;MSNTGGPSAGEPDDTMRERGTTSRAKLRALLDADRRVVAAAPLVVVFGSVVVLGQLDSTPLRVAVESSDPIETLAQGLLTAIITGVTLVVTINQLVLSRELGPLGDQRDRMEGSMRFREDVADLLDAPVAPPEPSAFLRALAEGIASRARAVEDTLDAGGNGDAGESDDATASDADSDPTTRVREFAREVESNAEAVAGRLEGRQFGTFAVLSAALDLNYSWKIYQAARLRRVHDADLSAETKTALSELRDALELFGPAREHVKTLYFRWELVDLSRTMFYAAVPALVASIGAILFLDDPTTITGATLGVSNLLLTVAFVVAVSIAPFAVLASAVLRISTVAKRTLSIGPFVLRSETREDDLDWES
;
A
#
# COMPACT_ATOMS: atom_id res chain seq x y z
N MET A 1 -18.99 26.89 -2.92
CA MET A 1 -17.95 27.61 -2.15
C MET A 1 -17.20 26.55 -1.38
N SER A 2 -16.05 26.14 -1.91
CA SER A 2 -15.25 25.06 -1.34
C SER A 2 -14.31 25.68 -0.31
N ASN A 3 -14.55 25.39 0.96
CA ASN A 3 -13.69 25.85 2.05
C ASN A 3 -12.45 24.95 2.08
N THR A 4 -11.39 25.33 1.38
CA THR A 4 -10.07 24.70 1.50
C THR A 4 -9.32 25.39 2.64
N GLY A 5 -9.57 24.94 3.87
CA GLY A 5 -8.60 25.11 4.96
C GLY A 5 -7.38 24.27 4.59
N GLY A 6 -6.30 24.93 4.15
CA GLY A 6 -5.02 24.26 3.98
C GLY A 6 -4.47 23.86 5.36
N PRO A 7 -3.65 22.80 5.44
CA PRO A 7 -3.08 22.36 6.70
C PRO A 7 -2.29 23.49 7.38
N SER A 8 -2.43 23.59 8.70
CA SER A 8 -1.65 24.49 9.54
C SER A 8 -0.14 24.18 9.38
N ALA A 9 0.71 25.20 9.50
CA ALA A 9 2.15 25.05 9.26
C ALA A 9 2.78 24.01 10.22
N GLY A 10 3.06 22.80 9.71
CA GLY A 10 3.70 21.71 10.46
C GLY A 10 2.89 20.41 10.59
N GLU A 11 1.63 20.41 10.18
CA GLU A 11 0.74 19.24 10.16
C GLU A 11 1.03 18.30 8.98
N PRO A 12 1.24 16.99 9.19
CA PRO A 12 1.34 16.03 8.09
C PRO A 12 -0.04 15.77 7.48
N ASP A 13 -0.14 15.78 6.15
CA ASP A 13 -1.38 15.50 5.43
C ASP A 13 -2.02 14.16 5.86
N ASP A 14 -3.35 14.10 5.82
CA ASP A 14 -4.12 12.94 6.24
C ASP A 14 -3.88 11.72 5.35
N THR A 15 -3.89 11.92 4.03
CA THR A 15 -3.78 10.79 3.10
C THR A 15 -2.33 10.36 2.90
N MET A 16 -2.10 9.06 2.73
CA MET A 16 -0.79 8.52 2.28
C MET A 16 -0.35 9.15 0.96
N ARG A 17 -1.31 9.53 0.12
CA ARG A 17 -1.12 10.12 -1.21
C ARG A 17 -0.53 11.54 -1.16
N GLU A 18 -0.95 12.34 -0.18
CA GLU A 18 -0.50 13.73 -0.01
C GLU A 18 0.83 13.81 0.75
N ARG A 19 1.07 12.90 1.70
CA ARG A 19 2.36 12.75 2.42
C ARG A 19 3.57 12.35 1.55
N GLY A 20 3.41 12.23 0.24
CA GLY A 20 4.47 11.82 -0.69
C GLY A 20 4.79 12.85 -1.76
N THR A 21 6.05 13.30 -1.82
CA THR A 21 6.58 14.24 -2.84
C THR A 21 6.69 13.67 -4.27
N THR A 22 6.12 12.49 -4.55
CA THR A 22 6.32 11.79 -5.83
C THR A 22 5.17 12.03 -6.81
N SER A 23 5.48 12.20 -8.10
CA SER A 23 4.50 12.42 -9.17
C SER A 23 3.29 11.48 -9.11
N ARG A 24 2.09 12.09 -9.13
CA ARG A 24 0.77 11.43 -9.05
C ARG A 24 0.60 10.27 -10.05
N ALA A 25 1.25 10.35 -11.20
CA ALA A 25 1.21 9.32 -12.24
C ALA A 25 2.01 8.07 -11.87
N LYS A 26 3.20 8.24 -11.27
CA LYS A 26 4.05 7.13 -10.82
C LYS A 26 3.36 6.35 -9.70
N LEU A 27 2.69 7.05 -8.79
CA LEU A 27 1.93 6.43 -7.71
C LEU A 27 0.71 5.64 -8.24
N ARG A 28 -0.03 6.21 -9.20
CA ARG A 28 -1.16 5.52 -9.84
C ARG A 28 -0.70 4.28 -10.62
N ALA A 29 0.42 4.36 -11.32
CA ALA A 29 0.98 3.24 -12.07
C ALA A 29 1.51 2.11 -11.18
N LEU A 30 2.13 2.42 -10.03
CA LEU A 30 2.68 1.40 -9.13
C LEU A 30 1.66 0.82 -8.13
N LEU A 31 0.63 1.58 -7.76
CA LEU A 31 -0.28 1.21 -6.67
C LEU A 31 -1.70 0.87 -7.12
N ASP A 32 -2.20 1.51 -8.19
CA ASP A 32 -3.61 1.45 -8.59
C ASP A 32 -3.80 0.70 -9.93
N ALA A 33 -2.73 0.54 -10.71
CA ALA A 33 -2.78 -0.20 -11.97
C ALA A 33 -2.92 -1.71 -11.71
N ASP A 34 -3.72 -2.36 -12.56
CA ASP A 34 -3.87 -3.82 -12.55
C ASP A 34 -2.48 -4.47 -12.64
N ARG A 35 -2.21 -5.44 -11.74
CA ARG A 35 -0.97 -6.23 -11.66
C ARG A 35 -0.51 -6.74 -13.03
N ARG A 36 -1.47 -7.01 -13.92
CA ARG A 36 -1.21 -7.48 -15.29
C ARG A 36 -0.54 -6.41 -16.15
N VAL A 37 -0.87 -5.13 -15.98
CA VAL A 37 -0.30 -4.03 -16.77
C VAL A 37 1.14 -3.79 -16.37
N VAL A 38 1.43 -3.77 -15.06
CA VAL A 38 2.79 -3.58 -14.55
C VAL A 38 3.69 -4.75 -14.95
N ALA A 39 3.17 -5.98 -14.90
CA ALA A 39 3.88 -7.17 -15.39
C ALA A 39 4.01 -7.21 -16.93
N ALA A 40 3.05 -6.68 -17.70
CA ALA A 40 3.12 -6.67 -19.16
C ALA A 40 4.08 -5.60 -19.70
N ALA A 41 4.23 -4.47 -19.02
CA ALA A 41 5.10 -3.37 -19.44
C ALA A 41 6.55 -3.79 -19.79
N PRO A 42 7.30 -4.50 -18.92
CA PRO A 42 8.65 -4.95 -19.27
C PRO A 42 8.65 -5.94 -20.45
N LEU A 43 7.60 -6.75 -20.63
CA LEU A 43 7.50 -7.68 -21.76
C LEU A 43 7.35 -6.95 -23.08
N VAL A 44 6.49 -5.93 -23.11
CA VAL A 44 6.30 -5.06 -24.29
C VAL A 44 7.57 -4.29 -24.59
N VAL A 45 8.25 -3.76 -23.56
CA VAL A 45 9.51 -3.02 -23.73
C VAL A 45 10.60 -3.93 -24.30
N VAL A 46 10.76 -5.15 -23.77
CA VAL A 46 11.77 -6.09 -24.27
C VAL A 46 11.42 -6.54 -25.68
N PHE A 47 10.17 -6.93 -25.94
CA PHE A 47 9.70 -7.30 -27.28
C PHE A 47 9.99 -6.19 -28.30
N GLY A 48 9.57 -4.96 -27.99
CA GLY A 48 9.80 -3.80 -28.84
C GLY A 48 11.28 -3.51 -29.05
N SER A 49 12.09 -3.62 -27.99
CA SER A 49 13.54 -3.42 -28.07
C SER A 49 14.20 -4.44 -28.99
N VAL A 50 13.84 -5.72 -28.88
CA VAL A 50 14.39 -6.78 -29.76
C VAL A 50 13.97 -6.56 -31.21
N VAL A 51 12.70 -6.19 -31.45
CA VAL A 51 12.22 -5.91 -32.82
C VAL A 51 12.91 -4.70 -33.41
N VAL A 52 13.04 -3.59 -32.66
CA VAL A 52 13.68 -2.36 -33.14
C VAL A 52 15.17 -2.60 -33.40
N LEU A 53 15.88 -3.23 -32.47
CA LEU A 53 17.30 -3.54 -32.65
C LEU A 53 17.51 -4.49 -33.83
N GLY A 54 16.68 -5.53 -33.98
CA GLY A 54 16.78 -6.46 -35.10
C GLY A 54 16.45 -5.85 -36.46
N GLN A 55 15.65 -4.77 -36.51
CA GLN A 55 15.36 -4.04 -37.75
C GLN A 55 16.44 -2.99 -38.08
N LEU A 56 17.09 -2.42 -37.06
CA LEU A 56 18.18 -1.46 -37.23
C LEU A 56 19.53 -2.14 -37.53
N ASP A 57 19.65 -3.43 -37.22
CA ASP A 57 20.87 -4.17 -37.51
C ASP A 57 21.09 -4.30 -39.02
N SER A 58 22.30 -3.92 -39.44
CA SER A 58 22.77 -4.01 -40.81
C SER A 58 22.93 -5.46 -41.30
N THR A 59 23.07 -6.42 -40.39
CA THR A 59 23.10 -7.86 -40.73
C THR A 59 21.74 -8.46 -40.40
N PRO A 60 20.97 -8.94 -41.41
CA PRO A 60 19.69 -9.58 -41.12
C PRO A 60 19.93 -10.78 -40.20
N LEU A 61 19.10 -10.93 -39.15
CA LEU A 61 19.17 -12.05 -38.20
C LEU A 61 19.30 -13.41 -38.91
N ARG A 62 18.71 -13.53 -40.11
CA ARG A 62 18.80 -14.69 -40.99
C ARG A 62 20.24 -15.08 -41.34
N VAL A 63 21.08 -14.10 -41.66
CA VAL A 63 22.51 -14.31 -42.02
C VAL A 63 23.32 -14.65 -40.77
N ALA A 64 22.97 -14.07 -39.62
CA ALA A 64 23.61 -14.39 -38.35
C ALA A 64 23.35 -15.86 -37.95
N VAL A 65 22.10 -16.33 -38.10
CA VAL A 65 21.70 -17.73 -37.87
C VAL A 65 22.36 -18.70 -38.87
N GLU A 66 22.60 -18.28 -40.11
CA GLU A 66 23.34 -19.11 -41.08
C GLU A 66 24.83 -19.25 -40.73
N SER A 67 25.37 -18.36 -39.89
CA SER A 67 26.80 -18.30 -39.54
C SER A 67 27.13 -18.77 -38.11
N SER A 68 26.14 -18.85 -37.23
CA SER A 68 26.25 -19.17 -35.80
C SER A 68 24.87 -19.55 -35.25
N ASP A 69 24.78 -20.05 -34.01
CA ASP A 69 23.51 -20.41 -33.35
C ASP A 69 23.11 -19.40 -32.23
N PRO A 70 22.84 -18.11 -32.56
CA PRO A 70 22.54 -17.10 -31.56
C PRO A 70 21.19 -17.33 -30.87
N ILE A 71 20.21 -17.92 -31.58
CA ILE A 71 18.89 -18.22 -31.04
C ILE A 71 19.00 -19.34 -30.01
N GLU A 72 19.68 -20.44 -30.35
CA GLU A 72 19.94 -21.55 -29.43
C GLU A 72 20.66 -21.05 -28.17
N THR A 73 21.75 -20.29 -28.34
CA THR A 73 22.55 -19.75 -27.24
C THR A 73 21.71 -18.88 -26.30
N LEU A 74 20.89 -17.98 -26.86
CA LEU A 74 19.99 -17.12 -26.10
C LEU A 74 18.92 -17.96 -25.36
N ALA A 75 18.32 -18.92 -26.04
CA ALA A 75 17.26 -19.76 -25.48
C ALA A 75 17.79 -20.67 -24.37
N GLN A 76 19.01 -21.22 -24.50
CA GLN A 76 19.70 -21.97 -23.43
C GLN A 76 19.98 -21.08 -22.21
N GLY A 77 20.44 -19.85 -22.43
CA GLY A 77 20.64 -18.86 -21.36
C GLY A 77 19.34 -18.53 -20.63
N LEU A 78 18.25 -18.27 -21.38
CA LEU A 78 16.93 -18.01 -20.82
C LEU A 78 16.37 -19.23 -20.09
N LEU A 79 16.50 -20.44 -20.65
CA LEU A 79 16.06 -21.68 -20.02
C LEU A 79 16.74 -21.88 -18.66
N THR A 80 18.06 -21.72 -18.61
CA THR A 80 18.85 -21.82 -17.37
C THR A 80 18.41 -20.75 -16.36
N ALA A 81 18.23 -19.51 -16.82
CA ALA A 81 17.77 -18.42 -15.98
C ALA A 81 16.37 -18.71 -15.38
N ILE A 82 15.41 -19.16 -16.20
CA ILE A 82 14.04 -19.48 -15.75
C ILE A 82 14.08 -20.57 -14.67
N ILE A 83 14.79 -21.67 -14.90
CA ILE A 83 14.88 -22.78 -13.94
C ILE A 83 15.46 -22.30 -12.62
N THR A 84 16.60 -21.58 -12.66
CA THR A 84 17.25 -21.06 -11.45
C THR A 84 16.37 -20.03 -10.72
N GLY A 85 15.79 -19.09 -11.45
CA GLY A 85 14.96 -18.02 -10.90
C GLY A 85 13.69 -18.55 -10.24
N VAL A 86 12.97 -19.47 -10.90
CA VAL A 86 11.77 -20.11 -10.35
C VAL A 86 12.12 -20.94 -9.12
N THR A 87 13.21 -21.72 -9.17
CA THR A 87 13.66 -22.53 -8.03
C THR A 87 13.96 -21.66 -6.81
N LEU A 88 14.67 -20.54 -7.01
CA LEU A 88 14.97 -19.60 -5.93
C LEU A 88 13.70 -19.03 -5.30
N VAL A 89 12.74 -18.57 -6.11
CA VAL A 89 11.50 -17.98 -5.59
C VAL A 89 10.65 -19.00 -4.86
N VAL A 90 10.52 -20.22 -5.40
CA VAL A 90 9.82 -21.32 -4.72
C VAL A 90 10.48 -21.61 -3.37
N THR A 91 11.81 -21.64 -3.32
CA THR A 91 12.57 -21.88 -2.07
C THR A 91 12.33 -20.77 -1.05
N ILE A 92 12.33 -19.49 -1.46
CA ILE A 92 12.02 -18.36 -0.58
C ILE A 92 10.60 -18.48 -0.03
N ASN A 93 9.63 -18.81 -0.86
CA ASN A 93 8.25 -18.99 -0.44
C ASN A 93 8.10 -20.15 0.57
N GLN A 94 8.82 -21.25 0.36
CA GLN A 94 8.87 -22.37 1.30
C GLN A 94 9.49 -21.98 2.65
N LEU A 95 10.51 -21.13 2.67
CA LEU A 95 11.08 -20.61 3.91
C LEU A 95 10.09 -19.74 4.70
N VAL A 96 9.28 -18.93 4.00
CA VAL A 96 8.23 -18.13 4.63
C VAL A 96 7.14 -19.03 5.20
N LEU A 97 6.68 -20.01 4.43
CA LEU A 97 5.62 -20.94 4.87
C LEU A 97 6.07 -21.83 6.04
N SER A 98 7.35 -22.22 6.07
CA SER A 98 7.92 -22.99 7.18
C SER A 98 7.75 -22.28 8.52
N ARG A 99 7.78 -20.93 8.54
CA ARG A 99 7.53 -20.13 9.75
C ARG A 99 6.08 -20.18 10.22
N GLU A 100 5.14 -20.52 9.34
CA GLU A 100 3.73 -20.67 9.69
C GLU A 100 3.41 -22.06 10.28
N LEU A 101 4.30 -23.04 10.11
CA LEU A 101 4.16 -24.40 10.64
C LEU A 101 4.79 -24.58 12.03
N GLY A 102 4.93 -23.48 12.79
CA GLY A 102 5.50 -23.51 14.14
C GLY A 102 4.73 -24.40 15.12
N PRO A 103 5.28 -24.67 16.31
CA PRO A 103 4.66 -25.51 17.33
C PRO A 103 3.21 -25.11 17.63
N LEU A 104 2.38 -26.09 18.00
CA LEU A 104 0.96 -25.86 18.30
C LEU A 104 0.74 -24.82 19.43
N GLY A 105 1.66 -24.75 20.40
CA GLY A 105 1.62 -23.74 21.47
C GLY A 105 1.64 -22.31 20.93
N ASP A 106 2.62 -21.99 20.09
CA ASP A 106 2.72 -20.67 19.44
C ASP A 106 1.45 -20.32 18.64
N GLN A 107 0.82 -21.31 18.02
CA GLN A 107 -0.44 -21.08 17.29
C GLN A 107 -1.59 -20.75 18.22
N ARG A 108 -1.68 -21.43 19.36
CA ARG A 108 -2.68 -21.16 20.39
C ARG A 108 -2.50 -19.75 20.97
N ASP A 109 -1.27 -19.36 21.29
CA ASP A 109 -0.99 -18.04 21.87
C ASP A 109 -1.34 -16.91 20.88
N ARG A 110 -1.02 -17.08 19.59
CA ARG A 110 -1.41 -16.13 18.53
C ARG A 110 -2.94 -16.04 18.39
N MET A 111 -3.62 -17.17 18.44
CA MET A 111 -5.08 -17.22 18.36
C MET A 111 -5.72 -16.51 19.56
N GLU A 112 -5.24 -16.77 20.77
CA GLU A 112 -5.74 -16.12 21.99
C GLU A 112 -5.52 -14.60 21.95
N GLY A 113 -4.33 -14.15 21.54
CA GLY A 113 -4.05 -12.72 21.35
C GLY A 113 -4.95 -12.06 20.32
N SER A 114 -5.22 -12.74 19.20
CA SER A 114 -6.16 -12.25 18.18
C SER A 114 -7.62 -12.24 18.66
N MET A 115 -8.03 -13.18 19.52
CA MET A 115 -9.37 -13.21 20.09
C MET A 115 -9.57 -12.08 21.10
N ARG A 116 -8.64 -11.89 22.05
CA ARG A 116 -8.67 -10.74 22.98
C ARG A 116 -8.73 -9.41 22.23
N PHE A 117 -7.87 -9.22 21.23
CA PHE A 117 -7.90 -7.98 20.46
C PHE A 117 -9.24 -7.74 19.74
N ARG A 118 -9.93 -8.81 19.31
CA ARG A 118 -11.26 -8.70 18.70
C ARG A 118 -12.35 -8.44 19.73
N GLU A 119 -12.18 -8.91 20.96
CA GLU A 119 -13.04 -8.58 22.11
C GLU A 119 -12.87 -7.10 22.48
N ASP A 120 -11.63 -6.60 22.62
CA ASP A 120 -11.34 -5.18 22.88
C ASP A 120 -12.01 -4.25 21.84
N VAL A 121 -11.98 -4.66 20.57
CA VAL A 121 -12.65 -3.93 19.49
C VAL A 121 -14.17 -4.07 19.53
N ALA A 122 -14.71 -5.23 19.91
CA ALA A 122 -16.15 -5.41 20.05
C ALA A 122 -16.70 -4.53 21.18
N ASP A 123 -16.00 -4.48 22.31
CA ASP A 123 -16.31 -3.62 23.46
C ASP A 123 -16.23 -2.14 23.06
N LEU A 124 -15.19 -1.74 22.31
CA LEU A 124 -15.09 -0.37 21.77
C LEU A 124 -16.29 -0.01 20.88
N LEU A 125 -16.78 -0.95 20.08
CA LEU A 125 -17.86 -0.70 19.12
C LEU A 125 -19.27 -0.90 19.71
N ASP A 126 -19.38 -1.23 21.00
CA ASP A 126 -20.63 -1.64 21.65
C ASP A 126 -21.37 -2.73 20.84
N ALA A 127 -20.60 -3.65 20.25
CA ALA A 127 -21.09 -4.69 19.36
C ALA A 127 -20.95 -6.07 20.02
N PRO A 128 -21.87 -7.02 19.77
CA PRO A 128 -21.77 -8.36 20.34
C PRO A 128 -20.54 -9.13 19.84
N VAL A 129 -20.10 -8.88 18.60
CA VAL A 129 -18.91 -9.48 17.99
C VAL A 129 -18.32 -8.54 16.95
N ALA A 130 -16.99 -8.50 16.84
CA ALA A 130 -16.33 -7.76 15.77
C ALA A 130 -16.50 -8.47 14.40
N PRO A 131 -16.55 -7.72 13.27
CA PRO A 131 -16.68 -8.31 11.93
C PRO A 131 -15.53 -9.27 11.59
N PRO A 132 -15.80 -10.42 10.95
CA PRO A 132 -14.77 -11.42 10.63
C PRO A 132 -13.90 -11.04 9.44
N GLU A 133 -14.41 -10.25 8.51
CA GLU A 133 -13.69 -9.87 7.29
C GLU A 133 -12.76 -8.67 7.55
N PRO A 134 -11.49 -8.69 7.08
CA PRO A 134 -10.53 -7.61 7.33
C PRO A 134 -10.98 -6.21 6.91
N SER A 135 -11.66 -6.08 5.77
CA SER A 135 -12.17 -4.78 5.29
C SER A 135 -13.32 -4.29 6.14
N ALA A 136 -14.27 -5.16 6.49
CA ALA A 136 -15.38 -4.85 7.39
C ALA A 136 -14.90 -4.51 8.81
N PHE A 137 -13.87 -5.22 9.30
CA PHE A 137 -13.28 -4.98 10.61
C PHE A 137 -12.63 -3.59 10.71
N LEU A 138 -11.79 -3.23 9.73
CA LEU A 138 -11.18 -1.90 9.68
C LEU A 138 -12.22 -0.79 9.43
N ARG A 139 -13.26 -1.07 8.65
CA ARG A 139 -14.36 -0.13 8.42
C ARG A 139 -15.09 0.16 9.73
N ALA A 140 -15.48 -0.88 10.46
CA ALA A 140 -16.18 -0.73 11.74
C ALA A 140 -15.33 0.03 12.76
N LEU A 141 -14.02 -0.22 12.81
CA LEU A 141 -13.09 0.57 13.62
C LEU A 141 -13.03 2.05 13.20
N ALA A 142 -12.96 2.34 11.91
CA ALA A 142 -12.97 3.71 11.41
C ALA A 142 -14.30 4.43 11.72
N GLU A 143 -15.44 3.75 11.56
CA GLU A 143 -16.75 4.27 11.95
C GLU A 143 -16.83 4.53 13.48
N GLY A 144 -16.26 3.65 14.30
CA GLY A 144 -16.17 3.83 15.75
C GLY A 144 -15.30 5.00 16.18
N ILE A 145 -14.20 5.27 15.44
CA ILE A 145 -13.35 6.46 15.64
C ILE A 145 -14.12 7.73 15.25
N ALA A 146 -14.81 7.73 14.10
CA ALA A 146 -15.64 8.85 13.68
C ALA A 146 -16.75 9.16 14.71
N SER A 147 -17.43 8.14 15.22
CA SER A 147 -18.46 8.31 16.25
C SER A 147 -17.92 8.93 17.54
N ARG A 148 -16.71 8.57 17.96
CA ARG A 148 -16.07 9.14 19.16
C ARG A 148 -15.57 10.56 18.94
N ALA A 149 -15.12 10.87 17.73
CA ALA A 149 -14.78 12.24 17.37
C ALA A 149 -16.02 13.15 17.45
N ARG A 150 -17.17 12.71 16.94
CA ARG A 150 -18.45 13.42 17.14
C ARG A 150 -18.82 13.59 18.61
N ALA A 151 -18.64 12.54 19.42
CA ALA A 151 -18.91 12.63 20.86
C ALA A 151 -18.04 13.70 21.56
N VAL A 152 -16.79 13.90 21.12
CA VAL A 152 -15.96 15.02 21.61
C VAL A 152 -16.62 16.36 21.27
N GLU A 153 -17.10 16.56 20.05
CA GLU A 153 -17.82 17.79 19.66
C GLU A 153 -19.10 18.00 20.48
N ASP A 154 -19.89 16.95 20.67
CA ASP A 154 -21.13 17.01 21.47
C ASP A 154 -20.87 17.49 22.91
N THR A 155 -19.76 17.06 23.52
CA THR A 155 -19.39 17.53 24.88
C THR A 155 -19.02 19.00 24.93
N LEU A 156 -18.43 19.54 23.85
CA LEU A 156 -18.08 20.96 23.76
C LEU A 156 -19.33 21.83 23.62
N ASP A 157 -20.31 21.37 22.85
CA ASP A 157 -21.57 22.08 22.63
C ASP A 157 -22.50 22.00 23.85
N ALA A 158 -22.46 20.90 24.60
CA ALA A 158 -23.18 20.76 25.87
C ALA A 158 -22.63 21.68 26.97
N GLY A 159 -21.32 21.94 26.98
CA GLY A 159 -20.65 22.84 27.92
C GLY A 159 -20.76 24.33 27.56
N GLY A 160 -21.10 24.66 26.31
CA GLY A 160 -21.13 26.03 25.78
C GLY A 160 -22.42 26.83 26.01
N ASN A 161 -23.44 26.26 26.65
CA ASN A 161 -24.69 26.96 26.96
C ASN A 161 -24.56 27.77 28.27
N GLY A 162 -23.93 28.94 28.19
CA GLY A 162 -23.85 29.86 29.34
C GLY A 162 -23.45 31.30 29.04
N ASP A 163 -22.65 31.59 28.00
CA ASP A 163 -22.20 32.96 27.74
C ASP A 163 -21.79 33.20 26.28
N ALA A 164 -22.68 32.88 25.34
CA ALA A 164 -22.64 33.51 24.02
C ALA A 164 -23.59 34.72 24.05
N GLY A 165 -23.24 35.70 24.89
CA GLY A 165 -23.76 37.05 24.70
C GLY A 165 -23.31 37.54 23.34
N GLU A 166 -24.28 37.94 22.50
CA GLU A 166 -24.08 38.69 21.26
C GLU A 166 -23.04 39.80 21.48
N SER A 167 -21.79 39.48 21.15
CA SER A 167 -20.68 40.43 21.14
C SER A 167 -20.21 40.51 19.70
N ASP A 168 -20.91 41.35 18.95
CA ASP A 168 -20.80 41.56 17.51
C ASP A 168 -19.48 42.27 17.10
N ASP A 169 -18.39 42.12 17.87
CA ASP A 169 -17.14 42.87 17.67
C ASP A 169 -15.86 42.13 18.13
N ALA A 170 -15.74 40.84 17.83
CA ALA A 170 -14.48 40.11 17.99
C ALA A 170 -13.78 39.94 16.63
N THR A 171 -12.73 40.73 16.43
CA THR A 171 -11.78 40.60 15.33
C THR A 171 -11.26 39.16 15.18
N ALA A 172 -11.23 38.67 13.94
CA ALA A 172 -10.86 37.30 13.55
C ALA A 172 -9.43 36.83 13.94
N SER A 173 -8.69 37.58 14.75
CA SER A 173 -7.32 37.27 15.18
C SER A 173 -7.23 36.50 16.52
N ASP A 174 -8.26 36.51 17.37
CA ASP A 174 -8.21 35.87 18.71
C ASP A 174 -8.91 34.50 18.78
N ALA A 175 -9.69 34.13 17.76
CA ALA A 175 -10.37 32.83 17.67
C ALA A 175 -9.40 31.63 17.58
N ASP A 176 -8.14 31.87 17.19
CA ASP A 176 -7.09 30.86 17.05
C ASP A 176 -6.46 30.42 18.39
N SER A 177 -6.85 31.09 19.49
CA SER A 177 -6.29 30.88 20.83
C SER A 177 -7.20 30.08 21.78
N ASP A 178 -8.49 29.92 21.45
CA ASP A 178 -9.43 29.22 22.31
C ASP A 178 -9.18 27.70 22.31
N PRO A 179 -8.91 27.09 23.49
CA PRO A 179 -8.77 25.65 23.65
C PRO A 179 -9.92 24.83 23.06
N THR A 180 -11.17 25.29 23.20
CA THR A 180 -12.34 24.53 22.73
C THR A 180 -12.43 24.49 21.21
N THR A 181 -12.07 25.60 20.56
CA THR A 181 -12.00 25.71 19.10
C THR A 181 -10.96 24.75 18.51
N ARG A 182 -9.77 24.64 19.12
CA ARG A 182 -8.74 23.68 18.67
C ARG A 182 -9.14 22.21 18.86
N VAL A 183 -9.80 21.89 19.97
CA VAL A 183 -10.31 20.52 20.20
C VAL A 183 -11.41 20.17 19.21
N ARG A 184 -12.30 21.12 18.91
CA ARG A 184 -13.36 20.96 17.90
C ARG A 184 -12.79 20.77 16.49
N GLU A 185 -11.79 21.55 16.12
CA GLU A 185 -11.11 21.39 14.82
C GLU A 185 -10.46 20.01 14.70
N PHE A 186 -9.70 19.59 15.71
CA PHE A 186 -9.09 18.26 15.75
C PHE A 186 -10.14 17.14 15.68
N ALA A 187 -11.25 17.25 16.41
CA ALA A 187 -12.32 16.26 16.38
C ALA A 187 -12.94 16.14 14.97
N ARG A 188 -13.25 17.27 14.32
CA ARG A 188 -13.78 17.29 12.94
C ARG A 188 -12.81 16.69 11.92
N GLU A 189 -11.53 16.98 12.07
CA GLU A 189 -10.49 16.42 11.21
C GLU A 189 -10.41 14.89 11.37
N VAL A 190 -10.46 14.40 12.62
CA VAL A 190 -10.46 12.96 12.90
C VAL A 190 -11.72 12.29 12.36
N GLU A 191 -12.90 12.89 12.57
CA GLU A 191 -14.18 12.40 12.07
C GLU A 191 -14.16 12.29 10.55
N SER A 192 -13.89 13.40 9.86
CA SER A 192 -13.88 13.47 8.39
C SER A 192 -12.88 12.47 7.78
N ASN A 193 -11.67 12.37 8.35
CA ASN A 193 -10.68 11.42 7.87
C ASN A 193 -11.13 9.96 8.10
N ALA A 194 -11.70 9.66 9.27
CA ALA A 194 -12.18 8.33 9.60
C ALA A 194 -13.40 7.90 8.74
N GLU A 195 -14.34 8.80 8.49
CA GLU A 195 -15.47 8.58 7.56
C GLU A 195 -14.99 8.34 6.12
N ALA A 196 -14.02 9.12 5.65
CA ALA A 196 -13.44 8.95 4.33
C ALA A 196 -12.77 7.57 4.20
N VAL A 197 -12.09 7.11 5.25
CA VAL A 197 -11.49 5.76 5.30
C VAL A 197 -12.57 4.68 5.31
N ALA A 198 -13.62 4.82 6.14
CA ALA A 198 -14.74 3.88 6.20
C ALA A 198 -15.47 3.75 4.85
N GLY A 199 -15.80 4.86 4.21
CA GLY A 199 -16.44 4.89 2.89
C GLY A 199 -15.56 4.28 1.79
N ARG A 200 -14.23 4.36 1.89
CA ARG A 200 -13.33 3.70 0.95
C ARG A 200 -13.22 2.19 1.17
N LEU A 201 -13.47 1.71 2.39
CA LEU A 201 -13.48 0.29 2.74
C LEU A 201 -14.81 -0.40 2.44
N GLU A 202 -15.89 0.36 2.28
CA GLU A 202 -17.22 -0.14 1.91
C GLU A 202 -17.19 -0.97 0.61
N GLY A 203 -17.76 -2.18 0.68
CA GLY A 203 -17.86 -3.10 -0.45
C GLY A 203 -16.52 -3.63 -0.97
N ARG A 204 -15.39 -3.34 -0.31
CA ARG A 204 -14.07 -3.81 -0.75
C ARG A 204 -13.80 -5.22 -0.25
N GLN A 205 -13.31 -6.05 -1.17
CA GLN A 205 -12.84 -7.39 -0.86
C GLN A 205 -11.36 -7.37 -0.50
N PHE A 206 -11.01 -8.15 0.53
CA PHE A 206 -9.64 -8.41 0.92
C PHE A 206 -8.83 -9.07 -0.22
N GLY A 207 -7.52 -8.82 -0.27
CA GLY A 207 -6.64 -9.25 -1.37
C GLY A 207 -6.39 -8.17 -2.44
N THR A 208 -7.12 -7.05 -2.39
CA THR A 208 -6.84 -5.89 -3.25
C THR A 208 -5.96 -4.87 -2.53
N PHE A 209 -5.15 -4.12 -3.29
CA PHE A 209 -4.40 -2.99 -2.73
C PHE A 209 -5.33 -1.95 -2.10
N ALA A 210 -6.57 -1.85 -2.57
CA ALA A 210 -7.53 -0.85 -2.13
C ALA A 210 -7.82 -0.90 -0.63
N VAL A 211 -7.93 -2.10 -0.04
CA VAL A 211 -8.16 -2.28 1.40
C VAL A 211 -6.97 -1.74 2.19
N LEU A 212 -5.75 -2.12 1.81
CA LEU A 212 -4.54 -1.65 2.48
C LEU A 212 -4.34 -0.15 2.27
N SER A 213 -4.57 0.37 1.07
CA SER A 213 -4.45 1.81 0.78
C SER A 213 -5.41 2.63 1.62
N ALA A 214 -6.67 2.22 1.74
CA ALA A 214 -7.65 2.93 2.55
C ALA A 214 -7.24 2.91 4.03
N ALA A 215 -6.80 1.77 4.54
CA ALA A 215 -6.34 1.63 5.92
C ALA A 215 -5.10 2.48 6.25
N LEU A 216 -4.24 2.76 5.25
CA LEU A 216 -3.04 3.59 5.41
C LEU A 216 -3.32 5.10 5.40
N ASP A 217 -4.51 5.52 4.98
CA ASP A 217 -4.92 6.92 4.90
C ASP A 217 -5.45 7.49 6.23
N LEU A 218 -5.54 6.67 7.30
CA LEU A 218 -5.75 7.17 8.65
C LEU A 218 -4.39 7.40 9.33
N ASN A 219 -4.04 8.66 9.59
CA ASN A 219 -2.81 9.04 10.29
C ASN A 219 -2.93 8.85 11.81
N TYR A 220 -3.22 7.63 12.26
CA TYR A 220 -3.54 7.35 13.66
C TYR A 220 -2.43 7.77 14.63
N SER A 221 -1.14 7.58 14.27
CA SER A 221 -0.02 7.94 15.15
C SER A 221 0.02 9.44 15.47
N TRP A 222 -0.25 10.29 14.46
CA TRP A 222 -0.33 11.73 14.65
C TRP A 222 -1.55 12.12 15.46
N LYS A 223 -2.71 11.51 15.15
CA LYS A 223 -3.97 11.81 15.86
C LYS A 223 -3.92 11.38 17.33
N ILE A 224 -3.24 10.27 17.68
CA ILE A 224 -2.96 9.88 19.07
C ILE A 224 -2.10 10.94 19.77
N TYR A 225 -1.04 11.41 19.11
CA TYR A 225 -0.17 12.45 19.66
C TYR A 225 -0.94 13.76 19.90
N GLN A 226 -1.75 14.20 18.94
CA GLN A 226 -2.54 15.42 19.06
C GLN A 226 -3.60 15.31 20.16
N ALA A 227 -4.32 14.20 20.26
CA ALA A 227 -5.27 13.96 21.36
C ALA A 227 -4.56 14.04 22.73
N ALA A 228 -3.37 13.42 22.85
CA ALA A 228 -2.59 13.48 24.08
C ALA A 228 -2.04 14.90 24.39
N ARG A 229 -1.64 15.65 23.36
CA ARG A 229 -1.15 17.02 23.48
C ARG A 229 -2.27 17.98 23.90
N LEU A 230 -3.40 17.97 23.21
CA LEU A 230 -4.55 18.82 23.50
C LEU A 230 -5.04 18.62 24.94
N ARG A 231 -5.14 17.36 25.38
CA ARG A 231 -5.54 17.04 26.76
C ARG A 231 -4.54 17.57 27.80
N ARG A 232 -3.24 17.53 27.53
CA ARG A 232 -2.21 17.99 28.48
C ARG A 232 -2.04 19.50 28.51
N VAL A 233 -2.09 20.15 27.34
CA VAL A 233 -1.89 21.61 27.21
C VAL A 233 -3.10 22.37 27.73
N HIS A 234 -4.30 21.86 27.48
CA HIS A 234 -5.56 22.50 27.84
C HIS A 234 -6.27 21.82 29.01
N ASP A 235 -5.51 21.15 29.89
CA ASP A 235 -6.12 20.40 31.00
C ASP A 235 -6.96 21.31 31.92
N ALA A 236 -6.53 22.54 32.19
CA ALA A 236 -7.29 23.44 33.06
C ALA A 236 -8.58 23.99 32.40
N ASP A 237 -8.63 24.03 31.08
CA ASP A 237 -9.66 24.75 30.32
C ASP A 237 -10.77 23.83 29.79
N LEU A 238 -10.56 22.52 29.83
CA LEU A 238 -11.52 21.51 29.33
C LEU A 238 -12.37 20.92 30.45
N SER A 239 -13.65 20.68 30.17
CA SER A 239 -14.57 19.97 31.06
C SER A 239 -14.13 18.52 31.30
N ALA A 240 -14.58 17.91 32.40
CA ALA A 240 -14.26 16.51 32.71
C ALA A 240 -14.85 15.55 31.66
N GLU A 241 -16.02 15.91 31.12
CA GLU A 241 -16.72 15.20 30.07
C GLU A 241 -15.91 15.21 28.77
N THR A 242 -15.42 16.38 28.34
CA THR A 242 -14.59 16.50 27.13
C THR A 242 -13.26 15.77 27.27
N LYS A 243 -12.63 15.81 28.45
CA LYS A 243 -11.40 15.04 28.71
C LYS A 243 -11.62 13.53 28.60
N THR A 244 -12.77 13.05 29.10
CA THR A 244 -13.16 11.64 29.01
C THR A 244 -13.37 11.24 27.54
N ALA A 245 -14.16 12.02 26.80
CA ALA A 245 -14.40 11.78 25.37
C ALA A 245 -13.10 11.78 24.54
N LEU A 246 -12.16 12.70 24.82
CA LEU A 246 -10.84 12.71 24.18
C LEU A 246 -10.00 11.47 24.52
N SER A 247 -10.12 10.94 25.74
CA SER A 247 -9.45 9.71 26.12
C SER A 247 -10.02 8.51 25.37
N GLU A 248 -11.35 8.41 25.28
CA GLU A 248 -12.02 7.34 24.55
C GLU A 248 -11.70 7.39 23.05
N LEU A 249 -11.63 8.58 22.46
CA LEU A 249 -11.17 8.77 21.08
C LEU A 249 -9.73 8.28 20.89
N ARG A 250 -8.84 8.63 21.83
CA ARG A 250 -7.45 8.14 21.80
C ARG A 250 -7.39 6.62 21.89
N ASP A 251 -8.16 6.02 22.79
CA ASP A 251 -8.17 4.56 22.99
C ASP A 251 -8.66 3.85 21.71
N ALA A 252 -9.66 4.41 21.01
CA ALA A 252 -10.09 3.93 19.70
C ALA A 252 -8.97 4.02 18.63
N LEU A 253 -8.25 5.15 18.59
CA LEU A 253 -7.13 5.33 17.67
C LEU A 253 -5.96 4.36 17.97
N GLU A 254 -5.74 4.02 19.24
CA GLU A 254 -4.72 3.05 19.67
C GLU A 254 -5.02 1.63 19.17
N LEU A 255 -6.29 1.22 19.12
CA LEU A 255 -6.69 -0.08 18.54
C LEU A 255 -6.51 -0.12 17.01
N PHE A 256 -6.62 1.02 16.32
CA PHE A 256 -6.48 1.04 14.85
C PHE A 256 -5.07 0.64 14.38
N GLY A 257 -4.03 1.00 15.13
CA GLY A 257 -2.64 0.71 14.76
C GLY A 257 -2.35 -0.79 14.60
N PRO A 258 -2.55 -1.60 15.66
CA PRO A 258 -2.39 -3.05 15.60
C PRO A 258 -3.32 -3.70 14.56
N ALA A 259 -4.57 -3.24 14.43
CA ALA A 259 -5.49 -3.73 13.41
C ALA A 259 -4.93 -3.55 11.99
N ARG A 260 -4.46 -2.33 11.67
CA ARG A 260 -3.87 -2.01 10.38
C ARG A 260 -2.63 -2.83 10.09
N GLU A 261 -1.72 -2.98 11.06
CA GLU A 261 -0.51 -3.79 10.88
C GLU A 261 -0.82 -5.29 10.74
N HIS A 262 -1.85 -5.79 11.42
CA HIS A 262 -2.34 -7.16 11.24
C HIS A 262 -2.88 -7.37 9.81
N VAL A 263 -3.76 -6.49 9.32
CA VAL A 263 -4.30 -6.57 7.96
C VAL A 263 -3.20 -6.43 6.90
N LYS A 264 -2.23 -5.53 7.12
CA LYS A 264 -1.03 -5.40 6.27
C LYS A 264 -0.22 -6.69 6.23
N THR A 265 -0.04 -7.34 7.38
CA THR A 265 0.67 -8.62 7.47
C THR A 265 -0.07 -9.71 6.68
N LEU A 266 -1.39 -9.81 6.85
CA LEU A 266 -2.21 -10.75 6.07
C LEU A 266 -2.11 -10.48 4.56
N TYR A 267 -2.15 -9.21 4.17
CA TYR A 267 -2.03 -8.82 2.76
C TYR A 267 -0.67 -9.22 2.17
N PHE A 268 0.44 -8.96 2.87
CA PHE A 268 1.76 -9.37 2.39
C PHE A 268 1.90 -10.88 2.28
N ARG A 269 1.35 -11.64 3.22
CA ARG A 269 1.32 -13.11 3.13
C ARG A 269 0.51 -13.57 1.91
N TRP A 270 -0.68 -13.01 1.72
CA TRP A 270 -1.53 -13.32 0.57
C TRP A 270 -0.83 -13.01 -0.77
N GLU A 271 -0.20 -11.83 -0.88
CA GLU A 271 0.51 -11.41 -2.09
C GLU A 271 1.71 -12.33 -2.39
N LEU A 272 2.45 -12.80 -1.37
CA LEU A 272 3.57 -13.73 -1.55
C LEU A 272 3.10 -15.11 -2.06
N VAL A 273 1.98 -15.62 -1.52
CA VAL A 273 1.40 -16.89 -1.96
C VAL A 273 0.87 -16.77 -3.40
N ASP A 274 0.16 -15.69 -3.71
CA ASP A 274 -0.35 -15.43 -5.07
C ASP A 274 0.78 -15.22 -6.09
N LEU A 275 1.87 -14.57 -5.69
CA LEU A 275 3.09 -14.42 -6.48
C LEU A 275 3.68 -15.78 -6.84
N SER A 276 3.88 -16.67 -5.86
CA SER A 276 4.44 -18.00 -6.09
C SER A 276 3.60 -18.79 -7.11
N ARG A 277 2.27 -18.75 -6.96
CA ARG A 277 1.34 -19.41 -7.89
C ARG A 277 1.38 -18.81 -9.29
N THR A 278 1.35 -17.47 -9.40
CA THR A 278 1.36 -16.77 -10.69
C THR A 278 2.69 -16.96 -11.42
N MET A 279 3.80 -16.91 -10.69
CA MET A 279 5.13 -17.14 -11.25
C MET A 279 5.26 -18.57 -11.78
N PHE A 280 4.76 -19.57 -11.05
CA PHE A 280 4.76 -20.95 -11.53
C PHE A 280 3.93 -21.11 -12.82
N TYR A 281 2.76 -20.47 -12.89
CA TYR A 281 1.95 -20.47 -14.12
C TYR A 281 2.61 -19.73 -15.29
N ALA A 282 3.41 -18.70 -15.02
CA ALA A 282 4.18 -17.99 -16.05
C ALA A 282 5.44 -18.77 -16.49
N ALA A 283 6.03 -19.54 -15.57
CA ALA A 283 7.24 -20.32 -15.84
C ALA A 283 7.00 -21.47 -16.82
N VAL A 284 5.87 -22.17 -16.74
CA VAL A 284 5.60 -23.31 -17.63
C VAL A 284 5.57 -22.90 -19.11
N PRO A 285 4.82 -21.87 -19.55
CA PRO A 285 4.88 -21.37 -20.91
C PRO A 285 6.26 -20.84 -21.30
N ALA A 286 6.96 -20.18 -20.37
CA ALA A 286 8.33 -19.68 -20.58
C ALA A 286 9.32 -20.81 -20.89
N LEU A 287 9.25 -21.93 -20.14
CA LEU A 287 10.07 -23.11 -20.38
C LEU A 287 9.74 -23.75 -21.73
N VAL A 288 8.45 -23.92 -22.06
CA VAL A 288 8.02 -24.48 -23.35
C VAL A 288 8.48 -23.60 -24.51
N ALA A 289 8.40 -22.27 -24.39
CA ALA A 289 8.87 -21.34 -25.40
C ALA A 289 10.39 -21.44 -25.61
N SER A 290 11.17 -21.46 -24.52
CA SER A 290 12.63 -21.62 -24.61
C SER A 290 13.04 -22.97 -25.19
N ILE A 291 12.40 -24.08 -24.77
CA ILE A 291 12.67 -25.43 -25.32
C ILE A 291 12.28 -25.48 -26.80
N GLY A 292 11.12 -24.91 -27.16
CA GLY A 292 10.67 -24.85 -28.55
C GLY A 292 11.62 -24.05 -29.43
N ALA A 293 12.22 -22.98 -28.90
CA ALA A 293 13.23 -22.23 -29.62
C ALA A 293 14.49 -23.04 -29.90
N ILE A 294 15.01 -23.76 -28.89
CA ILE A 294 16.18 -24.64 -29.05
C ILE A 294 15.91 -25.77 -30.05
N LEU A 295 14.71 -26.35 -30.05
CA LEU A 295 14.44 -27.53 -30.87
C LEU A 295 14.02 -27.21 -32.31
N PHE A 296 13.45 -26.02 -32.55
CA PHE A 296 12.73 -25.75 -33.81
C PHE A 296 13.09 -24.43 -34.48
N LEU A 297 13.83 -23.51 -33.84
CA LEU A 297 14.14 -22.19 -34.43
C LEU A 297 15.56 -22.05 -34.98
N ASP A 298 16.35 -23.12 -34.99
CA ASP A 298 17.73 -23.09 -35.50
C ASP A 298 17.83 -23.00 -37.03
N ASP A 299 16.77 -23.42 -37.74
CA ASP A 299 16.73 -23.30 -39.21
C ASP A 299 15.97 -22.02 -39.64
N PRO A 300 16.63 -21.06 -40.31
CA PRO A 300 16.01 -19.82 -40.79
C PRO A 300 15.00 -20.04 -41.94
N THR A 301 14.85 -21.27 -42.43
CA THR A 301 13.80 -21.68 -43.38
C THR A 301 12.52 -22.14 -42.70
N THR A 302 12.53 -22.43 -41.40
CA THR A 302 11.34 -22.86 -40.65
C THR A 302 10.25 -21.80 -40.64
N ILE A 303 10.63 -20.53 -40.51
CA ILE A 303 9.70 -19.39 -40.50
C ILE A 303 10.08 -18.42 -41.61
N THR A 304 9.21 -18.33 -42.61
CA THR A 304 9.40 -17.47 -43.79
C THR A 304 8.38 -16.34 -43.83
N GLY A 305 8.68 -15.33 -44.65
CA GLY A 305 7.82 -14.16 -44.86
C GLY A 305 8.10 -13.00 -43.91
N ALA A 306 7.33 -11.92 -44.12
CA ALA A 306 7.40 -10.71 -43.32
C ALA A 306 6.00 -10.18 -43.04
N THR A 307 5.80 -9.65 -41.83
CA THR A 307 4.56 -9.01 -41.40
C THR A 307 4.87 -7.55 -41.09
N LEU A 308 4.14 -6.61 -41.70
CA LEU A 308 4.36 -5.16 -41.53
C LEU A 308 5.81 -4.70 -41.80
N GLY A 309 6.51 -5.38 -42.72
CA GLY A 309 7.91 -5.06 -43.05
C GLY A 309 8.95 -5.60 -42.05
N VAL A 310 8.54 -6.41 -41.07
CA VAL A 310 9.42 -7.09 -40.11
C VAL A 310 9.47 -8.58 -40.43
N SER A 311 10.66 -9.19 -40.40
CA SER A 311 10.83 -10.63 -40.58
C SER A 311 9.99 -11.43 -39.57
N ASN A 312 9.24 -12.42 -40.05
CA ASN A 312 8.43 -13.29 -39.17
C ASN A 312 9.31 -14.04 -38.15
N LEU A 313 10.54 -14.42 -38.55
CA LEU A 313 11.51 -15.05 -37.65
C LEU A 313 11.89 -14.12 -36.49
N LEU A 314 12.15 -12.84 -36.78
CA LEU A 314 12.48 -11.84 -35.76
C LEU A 314 11.31 -11.64 -34.79
N LEU A 315 10.08 -11.57 -35.30
CA LEU A 315 8.87 -11.46 -34.47
C LEU A 315 8.71 -12.68 -33.56
N THR A 316 8.95 -13.89 -34.08
CA THR A 316 8.90 -15.12 -33.28
C THR A 316 9.97 -15.15 -32.20
N VAL A 317 11.22 -14.80 -32.53
CA VAL A 317 12.32 -14.73 -31.55
C VAL A 317 12.01 -13.68 -30.48
N ALA A 318 11.56 -12.49 -30.86
CA ALA A 318 11.16 -11.45 -29.90
C ALA A 318 10.01 -11.92 -29.00
N PHE A 319 9.06 -12.67 -29.56
CA PHE A 319 7.95 -13.25 -28.80
C PHE A 319 8.43 -14.31 -27.81
N VAL A 320 9.31 -15.24 -28.22
CA VAL A 320 9.92 -16.23 -27.34
C VAL A 320 10.62 -15.52 -26.18
N VAL A 321 11.47 -14.54 -26.47
CA VAL A 321 12.19 -13.77 -25.45
C VAL A 321 11.21 -13.11 -24.46
N ALA A 322 10.14 -12.49 -24.97
CA ALA A 322 9.12 -11.88 -24.12
C ALA A 322 8.42 -12.91 -23.21
N VAL A 323 8.02 -14.06 -23.76
CA VAL A 323 7.39 -15.13 -22.98
C VAL A 323 8.36 -15.72 -21.95
N SER A 324 9.63 -15.90 -22.31
CA SER A 324 10.68 -16.40 -21.42
C SER A 324 10.95 -15.47 -20.23
N ILE A 325 10.75 -14.15 -20.40
CA ILE A 325 10.94 -13.15 -19.34
C ILE A 325 9.69 -12.96 -18.46
N ALA A 326 8.52 -13.45 -18.89
CA ALA A 326 7.25 -13.36 -18.15
C ALA A 326 7.33 -13.68 -16.65
N PRO A 327 7.94 -14.80 -16.19
CA PRO A 327 8.03 -15.11 -14.75
C PRO A 327 8.82 -14.04 -13.97
N PHE A 328 9.85 -13.43 -14.57
CA PHE A 328 10.63 -12.36 -13.94
C PHE A 328 9.87 -11.03 -13.92
N ALA A 329 9.08 -10.75 -14.95
CA ALA A 329 8.23 -9.58 -14.97
C ALA A 329 7.15 -9.62 -13.89
N VAL A 330 6.54 -10.80 -13.68
CA VAL A 330 5.61 -11.05 -12.57
C VAL A 330 6.32 -10.82 -11.22
N LEU A 331 7.52 -11.38 -11.05
CA LEU A 331 8.33 -11.18 -9.84
C LEU A 331 8.63 -9.70 -9.60
N ALA A 332 9.12 -8.99 -10.61
CA ALA A 332 9.45 -7.57 -10.52
C ALA A 332 8.23 -6.73 -10.13
N SER A 333 7.07 -6.99 -10.74
CA SER A 333 5.81 -6.32 -10.41
C SER A 333 5.43 -6.49 -8.94
N ALA A 334 5.52 -7.72 -8.41
CA ALA A 334 5.18 -8.00 -7.02
C ALA A 334 6.19 -7.38 -6.03
N VAL A 335 7.48 -7.51 -6.30
CA VAL A 335 8.54 -6.91 -5.46
C VAL A 335 8.40 -5.39 -5.42
N LEU A 336 8.20 -4.73 -6.57
CA LEU A 336 8.01 -3.28 -6.62
C LEU A 336 6.82 -2.83 -5.78
N ARG A 337 5.71 -3.57 -5.82
CA ARG A 337 4.52 -3.27 -5.02
C ARG A 337 4.79 -3.45 -3.52
N ILE A 338 5.30 -4.60 -3.10
CA ILE A 338 5.63 -4.89 -1.69
C ILE A 338 6.63 -3.85 -1.16
N SER A 339 7.70 -3.57 -1.89
CA SER A 339 8.71 -2.57 -1.50
C SER A 339 8.13 -1.16 -1.42
N THR A 340 7.22 -0.78 -2.32
CA THR A 340 6.56 0.54 -2.26
C THR A 340 5.69 0.68 -1.02
N VAL A 341 4.93 -0.36 -0.68
CA VAL A 341 4.11 -0.40 0.53
C VAL A 341 4.98 -0.41 1.79
N ALA A 342 6.01 -1.26 1.83
CA ALA A 342 6.93 -1.34 2.96
C ALA A 342 7.65 -0.01 3.21
N LYS A 343 8.18 0.63 2.16
CA LYS A 343 8.86 1.93 2.25
C LYS A 343 7.95 3.04 2.80
N ARG A 344 6.65 2.98 2.50
CA ARG A 344 5.66 3.99 2.94
C ARG A 344 5.03 3.70 4.30
N THR A 345 5.36 2.55 4.91
CA THR A 345 4.79 2.12 6.21
C THR A 345 5.88 1.84 7.23
N LEU A 346 7.07 2.39 7.02
CA LEU A 346 8.27 2.10 7.82
C LEU A 346 8.24 2.71 9.24
N SER A 347 7.26 3.57 9.55
CA SER A 347 7.07 4.11 10.90
C SER A 347 6.06 3.27 11.68
N ILE A 348 6.57 2.48 12.63
CA ILE A 348 5.78 1.86 13.70
C ILE A 348 5.90 2.80 14.92
N GLY A 349 4.77 3.36 15.38
CA GLY A 349 4.71 4.25 16.55
C GLY A 349 4.66 5.76 16.22
N PRO A 350 4.74 6.64 17.24
CA PRO A 350 4.65 8.11 17.10
C PRO A 350 5.90 8.77 16.48
N PHE A 351 6.86 7.96 16.01
CA PHE A 351 8.04 8.48 15.32
C PHE A 351 7.67 8.90 13.89
N VAL A 352 7.43 10.20 13.72
CA VAL A 352 7.30 10.81 12.40
C VAL A 352 8.67 10.83 11.74
N LEU A 353 8.92 9.88 10.84
CA LEU A 353 10.12 9.85 10.01
C LEU A 353 9.99 10.95 8.93
N ARG A 354 10.43 12.18 9.25
CA ARG A 354 10.67 13.21 8.23
C ARG A 354 12.05 12.99 7.61
N SER A 355 12.09 12.76 6.30
CA SER A 355 13.29 12.98 5.48
C SER A 355 13.19 14.37 4.88
N GLU A 356 14.07 15.29 5.34
CA GLU A 356 14.35 16.63 4.78
C GLU A 356 13.19 17.63 4.98
N THR A 357 13.29 18.72 5.74
CA THR A 357 14.37 19.71 5.87
C THR A 357 14.31 20.27 7.29
N ARG A 358 15.42 20.23 8.02
CA ARG A 358 15.59 20.92 9.30
C ARG A 358 16.66 21.99 9.06
N GLU A 359 16.23 23.22 8.81
CA GLU A 359 17.01 24.41 9.13
C GLU A 359 16.22 25.14 10.23
N ASP A 360 16.88 25.25 11.38
CA ASP A 360 16.80 26.30 12.40
C ASP A 360 15.42 26.79 12.88
N ASP A 361 14.97 26.27 14.03
CA ASP A 361 14.79 27.06 15.27
C ASP A 361 14.14 26.15 16.34
N LEU A 362 14.96 25.68 17.28
CA LEU A 362 14.49 25.18 18.57
C LEU A 362 15.45 25.72 19.61
N ASP A 363 15.30 27.00 19.93
CA ASP A 363 15.80 27.56 21.18
C ASP A 363 15.04 26.89 22.32
N TRP A 364 15.72 25.98 23.01
CA TRP A 364 15.32 25.52 24.32
C TRP A 364 15.91 26.49 25.34
N GLU A 365 15.13 27.46 25.79
CA GLU A 365 15.43 28.14 27.04
C GLU A 365 14.80 27.41 28.22
N SER A 366 15.64 27.24 29.23
CA SER A 366 15.53 26.44 30.46
C SER A 366 14.52 26.96 31.47
#